data_AF-A0A4E0PYZ1-F1
#
_entry.id   AF-A0A4E0PYZ1-F1
#
_cell.length_a   1.000
_cell.length_b   1.000
_cell.length_c   1.000
_cell.angle_alpha   90.00
_cell.angle_beta   90.00
_cell.angle_gamma   90.00
#
_symmetry.space_group_name_H-M   'P 1'
#
loop_
_entity.id
_entity.type
_entity.pdbx_description
1 polymer ?
#
loop_
_entity_poly.entity_id
_entity_poly.type
_entity_poly.pdbx_seq_one_letter_code
_entity_poly.pdbx_strand_id
1 'polypeptide(L)'
;MEDETNKDGSNNVSAGSEDFGNVPVIQAEDPGKLELDKEGYFIIVPNPEKMMIMAKHYSYDKELLRLIEGRDAKSIYRTIIKYGWASTLNHAAYLGQELVRAEIAMRTGFDYIQG
;
A
#
# COMPACT_ATOMS: atom_id res chain seq x y z
N MET A 1 16.05 20.44 -51.24
CA MET A 1 15.43 21.33 -50.25
C MET A 1 13.95 21.10 -50.35
N GLU A 2 13.42 20.26 -49.48
CA GLU A 2 12.01 20.15 -49.10
C GLU A 2 12.04 19.17 -47.93
N ASP A 3 11.74 19.70 -46.74
CA ASP A 3 11.91 19.05 -45.45
C ASP A 3 10.54 18.56 -44.96
N GLU A 4 10.49 17.31 -44.54
CA GLU A 4 9.30 16.62 -44.06
C GLU A 4 9.03 16.95 -42.58
N THR A 5 7.74 17.12 -42.28
CA THR A 5 7.05 16.71 -41.04
C THR A 5 7.66 17.09 -39.69
N ASN A 6 6.93 17.87 -38.89
CA ASN A 6 6.20 17.30 -37.75
C ASN A 6 5.23 18.32 -37.13
N LYS A 7 3.96 17.93 -36.98
CA LYS A 7 2.98 18.61 -36.13
C LYS A 7 3.17 18.10 -34.71
N ASP A 8 3.82 18.88 -33.85
CA ASP A 8 3.77 18.62 -32.41
C ASP A 8 2.52 19.31 -31.84
N GLY A 9 1.50 18.51 -31.56
CA GLY A 9 0.32 18.92 -30.83
C GLY A 9 0.69 19.16 -29.37
N SER A 10 1.06 20.39 -29.05
CA SER A 10 1.16 20.87 -27.67
C SER A 10 -0.22 20.81 -26.99
N ASN A 11 -0.59 19.64 -26.47
CA ASN A 11 -1.72 19.49 -25.56
C ASN A 11 -1.29 20.00 -24.18
N ASN A 12 -1.41 21.31 -24.02
CA ASN A 12 -1.25 22.04 -22.79
C ASN A 12 -2.45 21.71 -21.88
N VAL A 13 -2.36 20.64 -21.09
CA VAL A 13 -3.30 20.39 -19.99
C VAL A 13 -3.06 21.44 -18.92
N SER A 14 -3.85 22.52 -18.96
CA SER A 14 -3.90 23.48 -17.85
C SER A 14 -4.50 22.78 -16.64
N ALA A 15 -3.65 22.23 -15.77
CA ALA A 15 -4.03 21.92 -14.42
C ALA A 15 -4.62 23.21 -13.81
N GLY A 16 -5.87 23.13 -13.34
CA GLY A 16 -6.53 24.27 -12.71
C GLY A 16 -5.65 24.81 -11.58
N SER A 17 -5.40 26.12 -11.60
CA SER A 17 -4.68 26.80 -10.54
C SER A 17 -5.60 26.89 -9.32
N GLU A 18 -5.64 25.83 -8.51
CA GLU A 18 -6.18 25.92 -7.16
C GLU A 18 -5.25 26.85 -6.36
N ASP A 19 -5.80 27.98 -5.91
CA ASP A 19 -5.10 28.94 -5.06
C ASP A 19 -5.09 28.39 -3.62
N PHE A 20 -4.04 27.65 -3.29
CA PHE A 20 -3.79 27.16 -1.93
C PHE A 20 -3.20 28.24 -1.00
N GLY A 21 -3.17 29.51 -1.41
CA GLY A 21 -2.50 30.57 -0.68
C GLY A 21 -1.00 30.31 -0.52
N ASN A 22 -0.40 30.81 0.57
CA ASN A 22 1.04 30.66 0.85
C ASN A 22 1.37 29.37 1.65
N VAL A 23 0.74 28.24 1.30
CA VAL A 23 1.01 26.94 1.91
C VAL A 23 2.23 26.31 1.22
N PRO A 24 3.28 25.91 1.95
CA PRO A 24 4.45 25.31 1.34
C PRO A 24 4.14 23.94 0.73
N VAL A 25 4.52 23.75 -0.52
CA VAL A 25 4.54 22.43 -1.17
C VAL A 25 5.87 21.76 -0.84
N ILE A 26 5.81 20.66 -0.09
CA ILE A 26 6.98 19.84 0.25
C ILE A 26 7.06 18.68 -0.76
N GLN A 27 8.18 18.55 -1.46
CA GLN A 27 8.43 17.41 -2.33
C GLN A 27 8.81 16.20 -1.49
N ALA A 28 8.26 15.03 -1.83
CA ALA A 28 8.60 13.79 -1.14
C ALA A 28 10.07 13.41 -1.38
N GLU A 29 10.70 12.87 -0.35
CA GLU A 29 12.08 12.38 -0.39
C GLU A 29 12.12 10.88 -0.69
N ASP A 30 13.30 10.36 -1.01
CA ASP A 30 13.53 8.92 -1.14
C ASP A 30 13.22 8.22 0.20
N PRO A 31 12.47 7.10 0.20
CA PRO A 31 12.07 6.41 1.44
C PRO A 31 13.24 5.79 2.21
N GLY A 32 14.44 5.75 1.62
CA GLY A 32 15.64 5.24 2.26
C GLY A 32 15.64 3.72 2.39
N LYS A 33 16.35 3.23 3.41
CA LYS A 33 16.47 1.78 3.67
C LYS A 33 15.24 1.27 4.40
N LEU A 34 14.82 0.06 4.03
CA LEU A 34 13.78 -0.66 4.77
C LEU A 34 14.27 -0.98 6.19
N GLU A 35 13.50 -0.53 7.18
CA GLU A 35 13.69 -0.89 8.57
C GLU A 35 12.72 -2.01 8.95
N LEU A 36 13.26 -3.07 9.53
CA LEU A 36 12.50 -4.23 10.01
C LEU A 36 11.79 -3.89 11.33
N ASP A 37 10.53 -4.33 11.46
CA ASP A 37 9.75 -4.14 12.67
C ASP A 37 10.09 -5.20 13.71
N LYS A 38 10.41 -4.78 14.94
CA LYS A 38 10.77 -5.70 16.04
C LYS A 38 9.71 -6.76 16.35
N GLU A 39 8.44 -6.50 16.01
CA GLU A 39 7.34 -7.44 16.29
C GLU A 39 7.25 -8.56 15.25
N GLY A 40 7.95 -8.42 14.11
CA GLY A 40 7.97 -9.40 13.04
C GLY A 40 7.40 -8.88 11.73
N TYR A 41 6.89 -9.79 10.90
CA TYR A 41 6.37 -9.47 9.56
C TYR A 41 5.05 -10.18 9.28
N PHE A 42 4.32 -9.68 8.27
CA PHE A 42 3.04 -10.24 7.86
C PHE A 42 3.10 -10.83 6.45
N ILE A 43 2.44 -11.98 6.27
CA ILE A 43 2.09 -12.52 4.96
C ILE A 43 0.58 -12.36 4.78
N ILE A 44 0.18 -11.69 3.71
CA ILE A 44 -1.21 -11.41 3.39
C ILE A 44 -1.73 -12.44 2.40
N VAL A 45 -2.86 -13.07 2.73
CA VAL A 45 -3.48 -14.12 1.91
C VAL A 45 -4.95 -13.76 1.69
N PRO A 46 -5.32 -13.19 0.54
CA PRO A 46 -6.72 -13.02 0.19
C PRO A 46 -7.37 -14.36 -0.16
N ASN A 47 -8.66 -14.50 0.17
CA ASN A 47 -9.50 -15.63 -0.17
C ASN A 47 -10.76 -15.12 -0.90
N PRO A 48 -10.72 -15.07 -2.25
CA PRO A 48 -11.84 -14.59 -3.06
C PRO A 48 -13.13 -15.39 -2.89
N GLU A 49 -13.04 -16.71 -2.72
CA GLU A 49 -14.22 -17.56 -2.53
C GLU A 49 -14.99 -17.20 -1.24
N LYS A 50 -14.27 -16.88 -0.16
CA LYS A 50 -14.86 -16.54 1.15
C LYS A 50 -15.04 -15.04 1.36
N MET A 51 -14.52 -14.20 0.48
CA MET A 51 -14.43 -12.75 0.65
C MET A 51 -13.80 -12.36 2.00
N MET A 52 -12.64 -12.98 2.29
CA MET A 52 -11.88 -12.80 3.52
C MET A 52 -10.40 -12.61 3.21
N ILE A 53 -9.70 -11.84 4.03
CA ILE A 53 -8.24 -11.68 3.99
C ILE A 53 -7.68 -12.23 5.30
N MET A 54 -6.63 -13.04 5.20
CA MET A 54 -5.86 -13.54 6.33
C MET A 54 -4.49 -12.87 6.35
N ALA A 55 -4.18 -12.15 7.42
CA ALA A 55 -2.84 -11.67 7.73
C ALA A 55 -2.17 -12.65 8.71
N LYS A 56 -1.12 -13.32 8.24
CA LYS A 56 -0.31 -14.26 9.03
C LYS A 56 0.89 -13.51 9.60
N HIS A 57 1.00 -13.44 10.91
CA HIS A 57 2.08 -12.74 11.58
C HIS A 57 3.18 -13.71 12.02
N TYR A 58 4.41 -13.42 11.66
CA TYR A 58 5.57 -14.26 11.93
C TYR A 58 6.67 -13.51 12.66
N SER A 59 7.38 -14.21 13.56
CA SER A 59 8.68 -13.75 14.03
C SER A 59 9.74 -13.90 12.94
N TYR A 60 10.90 -13.25 13.09
CA TYR A 60 12.03 -13.44 12.17
C TYR A 60 12.66 -14.84 12.27
N ASP A 61 12.39 -15.58 13.35
CA ASP A 61 12.74 -16.99 13.50
C ASP A 61 11.73 -17.93 12.79
N LYS A 62 10.81 -17.35 12.00
CA LYS A 62 9.79 -18.04 11.19
C LYS A 62 8.70 -18.74 12.01
N GLU A 63 8.53 -18.34 13.27
CA GLU A 63 7.44 -18.85 14.11
C GLU A 63 6.14 -18.13 13.77
N LEU A 64 5.06 -18.88 13.55
CA LEU A 64 3.73 -18.28 13.36
C LEU A 64 3.21 -17.79 14.70
N LEU A 65 3.14 -16.47 14.88
CA LEU A 65 2.74 -15.84 16.14
C LEU A 65 1.21 -15.73 16.26
N ARG A 66 0.51 -15.45 15.16
CA ARG A 66 -0.94 -15.21 15.13
C ARG A 66 -1.50 -15.14 13.72
N LEU A 67 -2.80 -15.38 13.61
CA LEU A 67 -3.61 -15.22 12.40
C LEU A 67 -4.68 -14.15 12.66
N ILE A 68 -4.78 -13.16 11.78
CA ILE A 68 -5.81 -12.13 11.83
C ILE A 68 -6.64 -12.25 10.56
N GLU A 69 -7.93 -12.53 10.72
CA GLU A 69 -8.87 -12.65 9.61
C GLU A 69 -9.88 -11.51 9.62
N GLY A 70 -10.22 -10.99 8.44
CA GLY A 70 -11.23 -9.96 8.28
C GLY A 70 -11.77 -9.86 6.86
N ARG A 71 -12.87 -9.14 6.68
CA ARG A 71 -13.52 -8.94 5.37
C ARG A 71 -12.95 -7.75 4.59
N ASP A 72 -12.25 -6.87 5.28
CA ASP A 72 -11.74 -5.61 4.74
C ASP A 72 -10.40 -5.24 5.42
N ALA A 73 -9.58 -4.49 4.70
CA ALA A 73 -8.27 -4.06 5.14
C ALA A 73 -8.35 -3.22 6.41
N LYS A 74 -9.35 -2.34 6.52
CA LYS A 74 -9.53 -1.41 7.63
C LYS A 74 -9.72 -2.11 8.96
N SER A 75 -10.56 -3.14 8.99
CA SER A 75 -10.76 -3.96 10.17
C SER A 75 -9.48 -4.68 10.60
N ILE A 76 -8.71 -5.19 9.62
CA ILE A 76 -7.47 -5.94 9.88
C ILE A 76 -6.36 -5.02 10.39
N TYR A 77 -5.99 -3.95 9.68
CA TYR A 77 -4.89 -3.08 10.11
C TYR A 77 -5.22 -2.35 11.41
N ARG A 78 -6.48 -1.97 11.66
CA ARG A 78 -6.86 -1.34 12.94
C ARG A 78 -6.71 -2.32 14.10
N THR A 79 -6.99 -3.60 13.87
CA THR A 79 -6.78 -4.64 14.87
C THR A 79 -5.29 -4.81 15.16
N ILE A 80 -4.45 -4.90 14.12
CA ILE A 80 -3.00 -5.05 14.25
C ILE A 80 -2.37 -3.85 14.99
N ILE A 81 -2.76 -2.62 14.64
CA ILE A 81 -2.31 -1.39 15.31
C ILE A 81 -2.79 -1.36 16.76
N LYS A 82 -4.06 -1.68 17.02
CA LYS A 82 -4.64 -1.67 18.38
C LYS A 82 -3.84 -2.55 19.35
N TYR A 83 -3.34 -3.69 18.89
CA TYR A 83 -2.56 -4.60 19.70
C TYR A 83 -1.04 -4.37 19.62
N GLY A 84 -0.59 -3.36 18.87
CA GLY A 84 0.82 -3.00 18.76
C GLY A 84 1.68 -4.01 18.00
N TRP A 85 1.09 -4.79 17.07
CA TRP A 85 1.81 -5.84 16.33
C TRP A 85 2.48 -5.33 15.05
N ALA A 86 2.16 -4.10 14.63
CA ALA A 86 3.02 -3.29 13.78
C ALA A 86 3.48 -2.12 14.65
N SER A 87 4.71 -2.19 15.14
CA SER A 87 5.24 -1.27 16.14
C SER A 87 5.86 -0.01 15.56
N THR A 88 6.18 -0.01 14.26
CA THR A 88 6.67 1.18 13.55
C THR A 88 5.58 1.77 12.64
N LEU A 89 5.61 3.10 12.45
CA LEU A 89 4.68 3.77 11.54
C LEU A 89 4.89 3.35 10.09
N ASN A 90 6.15 3.12 9.68
CA ASN A 90 6.47 2.63 8.34
C ASN A 90 5.90 1.24 8.09
N HIS A 91 6.03 0.32 9.04
CA HIS A 91 5.43 -1.01 8.91
C HIS A 91 3.90 -0.96 8.92
N ALA A 92 3.29 -0.13 9.77
CA ALA A 92 1.85 0.07 9.77
C ALA A 92 1.33 0.63 8.43
N ALA A 93 2.04 1.58 7.83
CA ALA A 93 1.71 2.15 6.52
C ALA A 93 1.84 1.11 5.40
N TYR A 94 2.96 0.38 5.35
CA TYR A 94 3.18 -0.71 4.39
C TYR A 94 2.12 -1.81 4.51
N LEU A 95 1.83 -2.26 5.73
CA LEU A 95 0.80 -3.25 5.99
C LEU A 95 -0.58 -2.78 5.51
N GLY A 96 -0.93 -1.51 5.73
CA GLY A 96 -2.16 -0.92 5.21
C GLY A 96 -2.23 -0.96 3.69
N GLN A 97 -1.13 -0.62 3.00
CA GLN A 97 -1.02 -0.68 1.55
C GLN A 97 -1.26 -2.10 1.02
N GLU A 98 -0.58 -3.09 1.59
CA GLU A 98 -0.69 -4.50 1.14
C GLU A 98 -2.09 -5.07 1.41
N LEU A 99 -2.68 -4.77 2.57
CA LEU A 99 -4.04 -5.21 2.87
C LEU A 99 -5.08 -4.61 1.90
N VAL A 100 -4.94 -3.33 1.54
CA VAL A 100 -5.84 -2.69 0.56
C VAL A 100 -5.64 -3.28 -0.83
N ARG A 101 -4.39 -3.52 -1.25
CA ARG A 101 -4.11 -4.21 -2.52
C ARG A 101 -4.75 -5.60 -2.57
N ALA A 102 -4.62 -6.37 -1.49
CA ALA A 102 -5.26 -7.69 -1.37
C ALA A 102 -6.80 -7.60 -1.42
N GLU A 103 -7.39 -6.61 -0.74
CA GLU A 103 -8.83 -6.36 -0.77
C GLU A 103 -9.34 -6.01 -2.17
N ILE A 104 -8.62 -5.12 -2.87
CA ILE A 104 -8.96 -4.72 -4.24
C ILE A 104 -8.86 -5.92 -5.17
N ALA A 105 -7.72 -6.62 -5.17
CA ALA A 105 -7.47 -7.80 -6.00
C ALA A 105 -8.58 -8.85 -5.82
N MET A 106 -8.96 -9.13 -4.56
CA MET A 106 -10.05 -10.04 -4.22
C MET A 106 -11.41 -9.59 -4.80
N ARG A 107 -11.70 -8.28 -4.78
CA ARG A 107 -12.97 -7.71 -5.28
C ARG A 107 -13.05 -7.60 -6.80
N THR A 108 -11.91 -7.40 -7.45
CA THR A 108 -11.84 -7.20 -8.91
C THR A 108 -11.50 -8.49 -9.66
N GLY A 109 -11.13 -9.55 -8.95
CA GLY A 109 -10.66 -10.80 -9.55
C GLY A 109 -9.26 -10.71 -10.17
N PHE A 110 -8.44 -9.75 -9.73
CA PHE A 110 -7.04 -9.65 -10.14
C PHE A 110 -6.15 -10.46 -9.19
N ASP A 111 -4.98 -10.84 -9.69
CA ASP A 111 -3.99 -11.51 -8.87
C ASP A 111 -3.37 -10.55 -7.85
N TYR A 112 -3.18 -11.07 -6.62
CA TYR A 112 -2.44 -10.38 -5.58
C TYR A 112 -1.06 -11.02 -5.41
N ILE A 113 -0.03 -10.21 -5.56
CA ILE A 113 1.35 -10.54 -5.19
C ILE A 113 1.79 -9.49 -4.18
N GLN A 114 2.19 -9.95 -3.00
CA GLN A 114 2.76 -9.10 -1.96
C GLN A 114 4.14 -8.60 -2.39
N GLY A 115 4.42 -7.31 -2.20
CA GLY A 115 5.67 -6.68 -2.61
C GLY A 115 5.66 -5.20 -2.35
#